data_AF-A0A1D2MW38-F1
#
_entry.id   AF-A0A1D2MW38-F1
#
_cell.length_a   1.000
_cell.length_b   1.000
_cell.length_c   1.000
_cell.angle_alpha   90.00
_cell.angle_beta   90.00
_cell.angle_gamma   90.00
#
_symmetry.space_group_name_H-M   'P 1'
#
loop_
_entity.id
_entity.type
_entity.pdbx_description
1 polymer ?
#
loop_
_entity_poly.entity_id
_entity_poly.type
_entity_poly.pdbx_seq_one_letter_code
_entity_poly.pdbx_strand_id
1 'polypeptide(L)'
;MGQSILVLIFASSLFLLSAASPNPPGPKPPVPPSPLHQDSEEQAKLYLSELEGRYSGACNRQITVRWNYITNVTNATAAESTAADTEYLNFQSSIQQEILTRFPNWSSLQNETVRREFKYLAIRGPATMPAPDVGAMTALQSEMETAYATVGVCEYNSTENCGLRLDPEIEEKLQTVTDPAELAHYWTAWHDAMSAAVPPIKYQQFLSYQSAMAKANGFKDMSEMWMVTYDDETTGWNADQFKTLIRSLWGDIKPLYEKLHAYVRMKLRRIPEYAPLIPNKCSYIPAELTGNMWSQDWAKLDNITKPFPDAVSLDATEAMLKKNYTVLKMFQEADKFFTDMGLEPMTQTFWNKSMLERPDDGREVVCHASAEDFCLGKGSQDFRY
;
A
#
# COMPACT_ATOMS: atom_id res chain seq x y z
N MET A 1 5.16 4.99 -9.30
CA MET A 1 5.66 4.95 -7.91
C MET A 1 4.77 5.71 -6.91
N GLY A 2 3.89 6.62 -7.35
CA GLY A 2 3.04 7.40 -6.45
C GLY A 2 1.75 6.71 -5.97
N GLN A 3 1.07 5.96 -6.85
CA GLN A 3 -0.06 5.10 -6.44
C GLN A 3 0.38 4.04 -5.43
N SER A 4 1.64 3.61 -5.47
CA SER A 4 2.16 2.60 -4.56
C SER A 4 2.08 3.03 -3.10
N ILE A 5 2.20 4.32 -2.74
CA ILE A 5 2.14 4.73 -1.33
C ILE A 5 0.71 4.79 -0.81
N LEU A 6 -0.26 5.31 -1.59
CA LEU A 6 -1.66 5.24 -1.17
C LEU A 6 -2.17 3.80 -1.19
N VAL A 7 -1.89 3.03 -2.25
CA VAL A 7 -2.24 1.62 -2.34
C VAL A 7 -1.51 0.79 -1.28
N LEU A 8 -0.29 1.13 -0.84
CA LEU A 8 0.39 0.47 0.30
C LEU A 8 -0.22 0.87 1.64
N ILE A 9 -0.60 2.13 1.84
CA ILE A 9 -1.32 2.58 3.05
C ILE A 9 -2.68 1.89 3.14
N PHE A 10 -3.40 1.76 2.02
CA PHE A 10 -4.70 1.10 1.92
C PHE A 10 -4.62 -0.44 1.93
N ALA A 11 -3.62 -1.06 1.28
CA ALA A 11 -3.37 -2.50 1.36
C ALA A 11 -2.99 -2.93 2.78
N SER A 12 -2.26 -2.07 3.52
CA SER A 12 -2.01 -2.27 4.96
C SER A 12 -3.29 -2.14 5.81
N SER A 13 -4.30 -1.40 5.34
CA SER A 13 -5.62 -1.32 5.98
C SER A 13 -6.58 -2.44 5.54
N LEU A 14 -6.39 -3.04 4.36
CA LEU A 14 -7.10 -4.23 3.90
C LEU A 14 -6.75 -5.49 4.71
N PHE A 15 -5.54 -5.58 5.26
CA PHE A 15 -5.18 -6.63 6.23
C PHE A 15 -6.00 -6.60 7.53
N LEU A 16 -6.72 -5.51 7.76
CA LEU A 16 -7.41 -5.26 9.02
C LEU A 16 -8.94 -5.40 8.85
N LEU A 17 -9.52 -5.17 7.68
CA LEU A 17 -10.99 -5.13 7.50
C LEU A 17 -11.62 -6.54 7.40
N SER A 18 -11.72 -7.28 8.50
CA SER A 18 -12.54 -8.51 8.54
C SER A 18 -14.03 -8.18 8.64
N ALA A 19 -14.80 -8.73 7.70
CA ALA A 19 -16.25 -8.68 7.64
C ALA A 19 -16.92 -9.35 8.86
N ALA A 20 -17.91 -8.67 9.44
CA ALA A 20 -18.79 -9.22 10.46
C ALA A 20 -19.85 -10.15 9.84
N SER A 21 -20.06 -11.33 10.43
CA SER A 21 -21.34 -12.05 10.36
C SER A 21 -22.00 -12.11 11.74
N PRO A 22 -23.35 -12.07 11.84
CA PRO A 22 -24.05 -11.94 13.11
C PRO A 22 -24.20 -13.30 13.81
N ASN A 23 -23.93 -13.36 15.11
CA ASN A 23 -24.30 -14.50 15.96
C ASN A 23 -25.43 -14.11 16.94
N PRO A 24 -26.41 -15.02 17.20
CA PRO A 24 -27.55 -14.77 18.09
C PRO A 24 -27.18 -14.88 19.57
N PRO A 25 -28.02 -14.38 20.51
CA PRO A 25 -27.65 -14.31 21.93
C PRO A 25 -27.84 -15.67 22.63
N GLY A 26 -26.83 -16.10 23.38
CA GLY A 26 -26.85 -17.28 24.26
C GLY A 26 -26.23 -16.99 25.64
N PRO A 27 -26.58 -17.77 26.69
CA PRO A 27 -26.69 -17.31 28.08
C PRO A 27 -25.38 -17.29 28.88
N LYS A 28 -25.33 -16.47 29.95
CA LYS A 28 -24.36 -16.53 31.07
C LYS A 28 -24.81 -17.56 32.13
N PRO A 29 -23.99 -17.98 33.13
CA PRO A 29 -22.52 -18.13 33.33
C PRO A 29 -22.16 -19.56 33.88
N PRO A 30 -20.91 -19.92 34.27
CA PRO A 30 -20.38 -19.66 35.63
C PRO A 30 -18.87 -19.32 35.73
N VAL A 31 -18.47 -18.90 36.95
CA VAL A 31 -17.16 -18.43 37.47
C VAL A 31 -16.07 -19.53 37.45
N PRO A 32 -14.76 -19.19 37.39
CA PRO A 32 -13.77 -19.88 36.56
C PRO A 32 -13.03 -21.02 37.28
N PRO A 33 -12.42 -21.95 36.52
CA PRO A 33 -11.39 -22.83 37.08
C PRO A 33 -10.11 -22.03 37.40
N SER A 34 -9.50 -22.36 38.54
CA SER A 34 -8.20 -21.86 39.02
C SER A 34 -7.09 -21.91 37.95
N PRO A 35 -6.06 -21.03 38.07
CA PRO A 35 -5.03 -20.88 37.06
C PRO A 35 -4.23 -22.16 36.90
N LEU A 36 -4.27 -22.73 35.69
CA LEU A 36 -3.23 -23.65 35.25
C LEU A 36 -1.92 -22.84 35.22
N HIS A 37 -1.05 -23.13 36.18
CA HIS A 37 0.25 -22.50 36.31
C HIS A 37 1.14 -22.82 35.09
N GLN A 38 1.70 -21.75 34.54
CA GLN A 38 2.66 -21.63 33.42
C GLN A 38 2.07 -21.79 32.02
N ASP A 39 1.78 -20.64 31.40
CA ASP A 39 2.05 -20.39 29.98
C ASP A 39 3.51 -20.81 29.70
N SER A 40 3.75 -22.10 29.50
CA SER A 40 5.13 -22.56 29.35
C SER A 40 5.62 -22.12 27.98
N GLU A 41 6.83 -21.55 27.95
CA GLU A 41 7.53 -21.19 26.71
C GLU A 41 7.50 -22.33 25.67
N GLU A 42 7.50 -23.57 26.15
CA GLU A 42 7.41 -24.77 25.34
C GLU A 42 6.04 -24.96 24.67
N GLN A 43 4.94 -24.71 25.39
CA GLN A 43 3.59 -24.73 24.79
C GLN A 43 3.41 -23.63 23.74
N ALA A 44 3.96 -22.45 23.99
CA ALA A 44 3.92 -21.35 23.03
C ALA A 44 4.67 -21.72 21.73
N LYS A 45 5.87 -22.31 21.84
CA LYS A 45 6.63 -22.81 20.69
C LYS A 45 5.92 -23.92 19.94
N LEU A 46 5.36 -24.90 20.65
CA LEU A 46 4.61 -25.99 20.03
C LEU A 46 3.40 -25.46 19.26
N TYR A 47 2.66 -24.51 19.85
CA TYR A 47 1.55 -23.86 19.19
C TYR A 47 1.98 -23.13 17.91
N LEU A 48 3.06 -22.35 17.94
CA LEU A 48 3.57 -21.66 16.74
C LEU A 48 4.02 -22.64 15.66
N SER A 49 4.66 -23.75 16.04
CA SER A 49 5.06 -24.79 15.10
C SER A 49 3.86 -25.47 14.42
N GLU A 50 2.76 -25.70 15.15
CA GLU A 50 1.50 -26.21 14.57
C GLU A 50 0.82 -25.15 13.70
N LEU A 51 0.92 -23.90 14.13
CA LEU A 51 0.30 -22.75 13.48
C LEU A 51 0.91 -22.45 12.11
N GLU A 52 2.22 -22.66 11.93
CA GLU A 52 2.94 -22.47 10.67
C GLU A 52 2.26 -23.21 9.50
N GLY A 53 1.89 -24.47 9.70
CA GLY A 53 1.22 -25.27 8.67
C GLY A 53 -0.19 -24.76 8.36
N ARG A 54 -0.92 -24.31 9.38
CA ARG A 54 -2.27 -23.72 9.23
C ARG A 54 -2.21 -22.40 8.47
N TYR A 55 -1.27 -21.51 8.81
CA TYR A 55 -1.08 -20.23 8.12
C TYR A 55 -0.60 -20.41 6.69
N SER A 56 0.39 -21.28 6.46
CA SER A 56 0.89 -21.57 5.12
C SER A 56 -0.24 -22.08 4.22
N GLY A 57 -1.07 -23.00 4.72
CA GLY A 57 -2.25 -23.50 3.99
C GLY A 57 -3.28 -22.40 3.68
N ALA A 58 -3.63 -21.59 4.68
CA ALA A 58 -4.62 -20.52 4.51
C ALA A 58 -4.10 -19.39 3.57
N CYS A 59 -2.85 -18.96 3.73
CA CYS A 59 -2.23 -17.97 2.85
C CYS A 59 -2.08 -18.52 1.43
N ASN A 60 -1.56 -19.75 1.24
CA ASN A 60 -1.42 -20.37 -0.07
C ASN A 60 -2.76 -20.45 -0.82
N ARG A 61 -3.84 -20.79 -0.11
CA ARG A 61 -5.19 -20.79 -0.68
C ARG A 61 -5.58 -19.41 -1.17
N GLN A 62 -5.44 -18.38 -0.32
CA GLN A 62 -5.80 -17.00 -0.65
C GLN A 62 -4.99 -16.49 -1.85
N ILE A 63 -3.65 -16.62 -1.80
CA ILE A 63 -2.78 -16.10 -2.86
C ILE A 63 -2.94 -16.85 -4.18
N THR A 64 -3.26 -18.15 -4.16
CA THR A 64 -3.55 -18.92 -5.37
C THR A 64 -4.83 -18.43 -6.06
N VAL A 65 -5.89 -18.15 -5.28
CA VAL A 65 -7.14 -17.61 -5.85
C VAL A 65 -6.92 -16.18 -6.34
N ARG A 66 -6.20 -15.35 -5.57
CA ARG A 66 -5.82 -14.00 -5.98
C ARG A 66 -5.01 -14.02 -7.27
N TRP A 67 -4.05 -14.93 -7.42
CA TRP A 67 -3.25 -15.10 -8.64
C TRP A 67 -4.15 -15.36 -9.85
N ASN A 68 -5.13 -16.26 -9.72
CA ASN A 68 -6.07 -16.55 -10.80
C ASN A 68 -6.89 -15.31 -11.21
N TYR A 69 -7.26 -14.46 -10.24
CA TYR A 69 -7.95 -13.21 -10.52
C TYR A 69 -7.06 -12.19 -11.22
N ILE A 70 -5.88 -11.87 -10.68
CA ILE A 70 -5.01 -10.84 -11.26
C ILE A 70 -4.47 -11.24 -12.64
N THR A 71 -4.37 -12.56 -12.91
CA THR A 71 -3.94 -13.10 -14.20
C THR A 71 -5.09 -13.44 -15.16
N ASN A 72 -6.35 -13.33 -14.72
CA ASN A 72 -7.54 -13.55 -15.54
C ASN A 72 -8.76 -12.87 -14.89
N VAL A 73 -8.95 -11.59 -15.20
CA VAL A 73 -9.97 -10.74 -14.59
C VAL A 73 -11.33 -11.06 -15.21
N THR A 74 -12.22 -11.61 -14.39
CA THR A 74 -13.62 -11.89 -14.72
C THR A 74 -14.48 -11.66 -13.48
N ASN A 75 -15.81 -11.56 -13.65
CA ASN A 75 -16.72 -11.48 -12.50
C ASN A 75 -16.61 -12.71 -11.58
N ALA A 76 -16.34 -13.89 -12.14
CA ALA A 76 -16.21 -15.13 -11.39
C ALA A 76 -14.93 -15.14 -10.55
N THR A 77 -13.78 -14.86 -11.17
CA THR A 77 -12.49 -14.82 -10.46
C THR A 77 -12.42 -13.69 -9.44
N ALA A 78 -13.07 -12.55 -9.71
CA ALA A 78 -13.21 -11.47 -8.73
C ALA A 78 -14.00 -11.93 -7.49
N ALA A 79 -15.17 -12.55 -7.69
CA ALA A 79 -15.99 -13.05 -6.60
C ALA A 79 -15.27 -14.14 -5.78
N GLU A 80 -14.55 -15.05 -6.44
CA GLU A 80 -13.72 -16.05 -5.77
C GLU A 80 -12.59 -15.41 -4.96
N SER A 81 -11.89 -14.42 -5.50
CA SER A 81 -10.84 -13.69 -4.78
C SER A 81 -11.39 -13.01 -3.53
N THR A 82 -12.52 -12.29 -3.63
CA THR A 82 -13.17 -11.64 -2.48
C THR A 82 -13.59 -12.66 -1.41
N ALA A 83 -14.10 -13.82 -1.82
CA ALA A 83 -14.46 -14.88 -0.89
C ALA A 83 -13.23 -15.47 -0.17
N ALA A 84 -12.14 -15.70 -0.90
CA ALA A 84 -10.88 -16.20 -0.34
C ALA A 84 -10.21 -15.18 0.61
N ASP A 85 -10.27 -13.89 0.29
CA ASP A 85 -9.81 -12.82 1.18
C ASP A 85 -10.61 -12.82 2.49
N THR A 86 -11.94 -12.96 2.39
CA THR A 86 -12.83 -13.05 3.56
C THR A 86 -12.53 -14.29 4.41
N GLU A 87 -12.30 -15.45 3.78
CA GLU A 87 -11.91 -16.69 4.46
C GLU A 87 -10.59 -16.53 5.21
N TYR A 88 -9.58 -15.94 4.57
CA TYR A 88 -8.27 -15.73 5.16
C TYR A 88 -8.32 -14.76 6.35
N LEU A 89 -9.08 -13.67 6.23
CA LEU A 89 -9.31 -12.73 7.34
C LEU A 89 -10.03 -13.38 8.53
N ASN A 90 -11.03 -14.24 8.26
CA ASN A 90 -11.71 -15.00 9.30
C ASN A 90 -10.77 -16.01 9.98
N PHE A 91 -9.89 -16.65 9.22
CA PHE A 91 -8.85 -17.52 9.75
C PHE A 91 -7.91 -16.76 10.68
N GLN A 92 -7.36 -15.61 10.25
CA GLN A 92 -6.49 -14.77 11.08
C GLN A 92 -7.18 -14.34 12.39
N SER A 93 -8.46 -13.95 12.30
CA SER A 93 -9.29 -13.60 13.47
C SER A 93 -9.45 -14.78 14.43
N SER A 94 -9.62 -16.00 13.92
CA SER A 94 -9.71 -17.21 14.76
C SER A 94 -8.42 -17.51 15.50
N ILE A 95 -7.26 -17.41 14.82
CA ILE A 95 -5.95 -17.64 15.45
C ILE A 95 -5.72 -16.66 16.58
N GLN A 96 -6.06 -15.41 16.35
CA GLN A 96 -5.90 -14.39 17.34
C GLN A 96 -6.77 -14.63 18.57
N GLN A 97 -8.02 -15.04 18.39
CA GLN A 97 -8.88 -15.45 19.50
C GLN A 97 -8.26 -16.61 20.28
N GLU A 98 -7.70 -17.61 19.58
CA GLU A 98 -6.96 -18.71 20.21
C GLU A 98 -5.79 -18.18 21.05
N ILE A 99 -4.97 -17.28 20.50
CA ILE A 99 -3.81 -16.71 21.21
C ILE A 99 -4.23 -15.99 22.48
N LEU A 100 -5.20 -15.09 22.39
CA LEU A 100 -5.58 -14.26 23.53
C LEU A 100 -6.35 -15.04 24.60
N THR A 101 -6.97 -16.16 24.23
CA THR A 101 -7.66 -17.05 25.17
C THR A 101 -6.69 -18.02 25.83
N ARG A 102 -5.79 -18.62 25.04
CA ARG A 102 -4.89 -19.69 25.49
C ARG A 102 -3.59 -19.18 26.10
N PHE A 103 -3.13 -18.01 25.69
CA PHE A 103 -1.86 -17.40 26.09
C PHE A 103 -2.06 -15.93 26.52
N PRO A 104 -2.90 -15.63 27.53
CA PRO A 104 -3.21 -14.26 27.93
C PRO A 104 -1.98 -13.46 28.39
N ASN A 105 -0.91 -14.12 28.83
CA ASN A 105 0.34 -13.49 29.24
C ASN A 105 1.48 -13.65 28.22
N TRP A 106 1.17 -13.82 26.93
CA TRP A 106 2.18 -13.99 25.87
C TRP A 106 3.25 -12.88 25.88
N SER A 107 2.91 -11.67 26.31
CA SER A 107 3.83 -10.52 26.40
C SER A 107 4.93 -10.71 27.46
N SER A 108 4.76 -11.67 28.38
CA SER A 108 5.74 -12.01 29.42
C SER A 108 6.64 -13.20 29.04
N LEU A 109 6.47 -13.77 27.84
CA LEU A 109 7.32 -14.85 27.31
C LEU A 109 8.77 -14.38 27.22
N GLN A 110 9.71 -15.25 27.59
CA GLN A 110 11.12 -14.88 27.70
C GLN A 110 11.84 -14.99 26.35
N ASN A 111 11.46 -15.93 25.49
CA ASN A 111 12.05 -16.04 24.17
C ASN A 111 11.56 -14.90 23.28
N GLU A 112 12.50 -14.08 22.82
CA GLU A 112 12.20 -12.88 22.03
C GLU A 112 11.53 -13.21 20.69
N THR A 113 11.94 -14.29 20.02
CA THR A 113 11.34 -14.72 18.75
C THR A 113 9.89 -15.14 18.94
N VAL A 114 9.62 -16.00 19.94
CA VAL A 114 8.27 -16.46 20.27
C VAL A 114 7.40 -15.26 20.65
N ARG A 115 7.86 -14.42 21.57
CA ARG A 115 7.11 -13.22 22.00
C ARG A 115 6.81 -12.29 20.83
N ARG A 116 7.75 -12.11 19.90
CA ARG A 116 7.58 -11.29 18.69
C ARG A 116 6.52 -11.88 17.75
N GLU A 117 6.52 -13.18 17.50
CA GLU A 117 5.50 -13.85 16.69
C GLU A 117 4.11 -13.69 17.32
N PHE A 118 4.00 -13.91 18.63
CA PHE A 118 2.77 -13.67 19.38
C PHE A 118 2.31 -12.21 19.31
N LYS A 119 3.22 -11.24 19.40
CA LYS A 119 2.90 -9.80 19.27
C LYS A 119 2.19 -9.51 17.96
N TYR A 120 2.72 -9.97 16.83
CA TYR A 120 2.09 -9.72 15.53
C TYR A 120 0.75 -10.44 15.36
N LEU A 121 0.64 -11.68 15.84
CA LEU A 121 -0.59 -12.46 15.76
C LEU A 121 -1.70 -11.94 16.71
N ALA A 122 -1.33 -11.27 17.80
CA ALA A 122 -2.26 -10.75 18.80
C ALA A 122 -2.94 -9.41 18.42
N ILE A 123 -2.46 -8.69 17.40
CA ILE A 123 -3.03 -7.40 16.97
C ILE A 123 -4.35 -7.62 16.23
N ARG A 124 -5.47 -7.25 16.86
CA ARG A 124 -6.85 -7.52 16.36
C ARG A 124 -7.36 -6.65 15.26
N GLY A 125 -6.72 -5.52 15.02
CA GLY A 125 -7.28 -4.56 14.08
C GLY A 125 -8.75 -4.23 14.39
N PRO A 126 -9.61 -4.09 13.38
CA PRO A 126 -11.03 -3.84 13.48
C PRO A 126 -11.79 -4.86 14.32
N ALA A 127 -11.31 -6.10 14.47
CA ALA A 127 -12.03 -7.15 15.22
C ALA A 127 -12.17 -6.87 16.73
N THR A 128 -11.46 -5.86 17.28
CA THR A 128 -11.71 -5.35 18.65
C THR A 128 -12.84 -4.35 18.75
N MET A 129 -13.32 -3.83 17.62
CA MET A 129 -14.44 -2.89 17.58
C MET A 129 -15.79 -3.63 17.56
N PRO A 130 -16.88 -2.97 17.99
CA PRO A 130 -18.23 -3.50 17.78
C PRO A 130 -18.49 -3.79 16.29
N ALA A 131 -19.12 -4.93 15.98
CA ALA A 131 -19.43 -5.33 14.60
C ALA A 131 -20.14 -4.25 13.75
N PRO A 132 -21.11 -3.47 14.29
CA PRO A 132 -21.70 -2.35 13.55
C PRO A 132 -20.69 -1.27 13.16
N ASP A 133 -19.71 -0.99 14.03
CA ASP A 133 -18.67 0.02 13.77
C ASP A 133 -17.67 -0.47 12.71
N VAL A 134 -17.33 -1.76 12.71
CA VAL A 134 -16.51 -2.38 11.67
C VAL A 134 -17.20 -2.29 10.31
N GLY A 135 -18.50 -2.65 10.24
CA GLY A 135 -19.28 -2.54 9.02
C GLY A 135 -19.37 -1.11 8.49
N ALA A 136 -19.64 -0.14 9.39
CA ALA A 136 -19.71 1.27 9.03
C ALA A 136 -18.36 1.82 8.54
N MET A 137 -17.25 1.49 9.22
CA MET A 137 -15.91 1.88 8.81
C MET A 137 -15.53 1.30 7.45
N THR A 138 -15.83 0.02 7.23
CA THR A 138 -15.54 -0.68 5.96
C THR A 138 -16.33 -0.07 4.80
N ALA A 139 -17.62 0.19 5.00
CA ALA A 139 -18.46 0.83 4.00
C ALA A 139 -17.94 2.24 3.65
N LEU A 140 -17.53 3.01 4.67
CA LEU A 140 -16.98 4.34 4.48
C LEU A 140 -15.65 4.33 3.72
N GLN A 141 -14.77 3.37 4.03
CA GLN A 141 -13.53 3.18 3.29
C GLN A 141 -13.80 2.83 1.82
N SER A 142 -14.69 1.86 1.56
CA SER A 142 -15.07 1.48 0.20
C SER A 142 -15.68 2.65 -0.57
N GLU A 143 -16.48 3.49 0.08
CA GLU A 143 -17.00 4.71 -0.52
C GLU A 143 -15.88 5.67 -0.93
N MET A 144 -14.89 5.90 -0.06
CA MET A 144 -13.75 6.78 -0.34
C MET A 144 -12.87 6.27 -1.48
N GLU A 145 -12.58 4.98 -1.50
CA GLU A 145 -11.81 4.31 -2.56
C GLU A 145 -12.56 4.39 -3.90
N THR A 146 -13.86 4.11 -3.88
CA THR A 146 -14.71 4.22 -5.07
C THR A 146 -14.73 5.64 -5.60
N ALA A 147 -14.93 6.64 -4.73
CA ALA A 147 -14.90 8.04 -5.12
C ALA A 147 -13.55 8.40 -5.77
N TYR A 148 -12.43 8.06 -5.13
CA TYR A 148 -11.09 8.32 -5.66
C TYR A 148 -10.89 7.75 -7.07
N ALA A 149 -11.38 6.54 -7.33
CA ALA A 149 -11.28 5.88 -8.64
C ALA A 149 -12.30 6.40 -9.68
N THR A 150 -13.43 6.98 -9.24
CA THR A 150 -14.60 7.21 -10.11
C THR A 150 -15.17 8.63 -10.07
N VAL A 151 -14.51 9.60 -9.44
CA VAL A 151 -14.83 11.01 -9.69
C VAL A 151 -14.46 11.37 -11.13
N GLY A 152 -15.29 12.19 -11.77
CA GLY A 152 -15.11 12.64 -13.14
C GLY A 152 -14.86 14.13 -13.17
N VAL A 153 -13.93 14.57 -14.02
CA VAL A 153 -13.64 15.98 -14.26
C VAL A 153 -13.97 16.32 -15.71
N CYS A 154 -14.50 17.53 -15.94
CA CYS A 154 -14.72 18.03 -17.28
C CYS A 154 -13.42 18.46 -17.96
N GLU A 155 -13.35 18.26 -19.26
CA GLU A 155 -12.29 18.80 -20.10
C GLU A 155 -12.21 20.33 -19.95
N TYR A 156 -11.00 20.89 -20.00
CA TYR A 156 -10.83 22.35 -19.90
C TYR A 156 -11.58 23.06 -21.03
N ASN A 157 -12.33 24.11 -20.69
CA ASN A 157 -13.20 24.87 -21.60
C ASN A 157 -14.30 24.05 -22.31
N SER A 158 -14.68 22.87 -21.81
CA SER A 158 -15.81 22.08 -22.36
C SER A 158 -16.66 21.47 -21.25
N THR A 159 -17.97 21.42 -21.49
CA THR A 159 -18.93 20.71 -20.63
C THR A 159 -19.44 19.42 -21.26
N GLU A 160 -18.94 19.06 -22.44
CA GLU A 160 -19.42 17.90 -23.20
C GLU A 160 -18.73 16.60 -22.76
N ASN A 161 -17.44 16.69 -22.38
CA ASN A 161 -16.67 15.57 -21.88
C ASN A 161 -16.37 15.75 -20.39
N CYS A 162 -17.13 15.10 -19.52
CA CYS A 162 -17.00 15.14 -18.06
C CYS A 162 -16.63 13.80 -17.41
N GLY A 163 -16.06 12.90 -18.21
CA GLY A 163 -15.70 11.55 -17.79
C GLY A 163 -14.22 11.37 -17.43
N LEU A 164 -13.39 12.42 -17.46
CA LEU A 164 -11.95 12.26 -17.24
C LEU A 164 -11.68 11.76 -15.82
N ARG A 165 -10.94 10.65 -15.71
CA ARG A 165 -10.54 10.07 -14.43
C ARG A 165 -9.16 10.57 -14.04
N LEU A 166 -8.81 10.34 -12.77
CA LEU A 166 -7.47 10.67 -12.27
C LEU A 166 -6.39 9.97 -13.10
N ASP A 167 -6.55 8.66 -13.29
CA ASP A 167 -5.62 7.80 -14.02
C ASP A 167 -6.37 7.13 -15.20
N PRO A 168 -5.88 7.24 -16.45
CA PRO A 168 -4.68 7.99 -16.84
C PRO A 168 -4.94 9.46 -17.19
N GLU A 169 -6.19 9.88 -17.44
CA GLU A 169 -6.43 11.09 -18.23
C GLU A 169 -5.93 12.37 -17.55
N ILE A 170 -6.31 12.62 -16.29
CA ILE A 170 -5.88 13.83 -15.57
C ILE A 170 -4.37 13.78 -15.28
N GLU A 171 -3.82 12.62 -14.92
CA GLU A 171 -2.38 12.47 -14.71
C GLU A 171 -1.58 12.76 -15.98
N GLU A 172 -2.02 12.27 -17.15
CA GLU A 172 -1.39 12.57 -18.43
C GLU A 172 -1.46 14.07 -18.74
N LYS A 173 -2.61 14.71 -18.51
CA LYS A 173 -2.79 16.15 -18.70
C LYS A 173 -1.83 16.96 -17.81
N LEU A 174 -1.75 16.64 -16.52
CA LEU A 174 -0.82 17.32 -15.60
C LEU A 174 0.65 17.14 -16.01
N GLN A 175 0.98 16.04 -16.69
CA GLN A 175 2.35 15.75 -17.15
C GLN A 175 2.72 16.43 -18.47
N THR A 176 1.75 16.66 -19.36
CA THR A 176 1.99 17.03 -20.77
C THR A 176 1.55 18.45 -21.11
N VAL A 177 0.53 18.98 -20.43
CA VAL A 177 0.00 20.32 -20.66
C VAL A 177 0.94 21.38 -20.11
N THR A 178 1.08 22.49 -20.84
CA THR A 178 1.89 23.63 -20.42
C THR A 178 1.07 24.88 -20.06
N ASP A 179 -0.20 24.96 -20.46
CA ASP A 179 -1.07 26.10 -20.11
C ASP A 179 -1.37 26.11 -18.60
N PRO A 180 -0.98 27.17 -17.85
CA PRO A 180 -1.24 27.24 -16.42
C PRO A 180 -2.73 27.21 -16.07
N ALA A 181 -3.61 27.75 -16.92
CA ALA A 181 -5.05 27.78 -16.63
C ALA A 181 -5.68 26.39 -16.77
N GLU A 182 -5.24 25.60 -17.75
CA GLU A 182 -5.65 24.22 -17.94
C GLU A 182 -5.13 23.32 -16.80
N LEU A 183 -3.87 23.47 -16.40
CA LEU A 183 -3.31 22.75 -15.25
C LEU A 183 -4.07 23.05 -13.95
N ALA A 184 -4.34 24.33 -13.69
CA ALA A 184 -5.10 24.76 -12.52
C ALA A 184 -6.54 24.22 -12.53
N HIS A 185 -7.17 24.14 -13.69
CA HIS A 185 -8.51 23.55 -13.86
C HIS A 185 -8.53 22.10 -13.42
N TYR A 186 -7.66 21.24 -13.96
CA TYR A 186 -7.66 19.82 -13.59
C TYR A 186 -7.31 19.59 -12.12
N TRP A 187 -6.31 20.31 -11.61
CA TRP A 187 -5.92 20.22 -10.20
C TRP A 187 -7.09 20.60 -9.28
N THR A 188 -7.71 21.76 -9.53
CA THR A 188 -8.81 22.26 -8.69
C THR A 188 -10.06 21.41 -8.83
N ALA A 189 -10.49 21.13 -10.06
CA ALA A 189 -11.73 20.40 -10.32
C ALA A 189 -11.69 18.97 -9.77
N TRP A 190 -10.53 18.29 -9.79
CA TRP A 190 -10.39 16.97 -9.16
C TRP A 190 -10.54 17.05 -7.63
N HIS A 191 -9.89 18.03 -6.98
CA HIS A 191 -10.02 18.22 -5.53
C HIS A 191 -11.45 18.60 -5.12
N ASP A 192 -12.13 19.43 -5.92
CA ASP A 192 -13.53 19.80 -5.71
C ASP A 192 -14.46 18.60 -5.88
N ALA A 193 -14.27 17.80 -6.95
CA ALA A 193 -15.05 16.59 -7.18
C ALA A 193 -14.85 15.56 -6.05
N MET A 194 -13.61 15.36 -5.59
CA MET A 194 -13.30 14.52 -4.44
C MET A 194 -13.94 15.02 -3.15
N SER A 195 -13.87 16.32 -2.89
CA SER A 195 -14.46 16.93 -1.69
C SER A 195 -16.00 16.87 -1.71
N ALA A 196 -16.61 16.89 -2.90
CA ALA A 196 -18.04 16.73 -3.07
C ALA A 196 -18.47 15.25 -2.87
N ALA A 197 -17.72 14.31 -3.43
CA ALA A 197 -17.99 12.88 -3.32
C ALA A 197 -17.75 12.36 -1.90
N VAL A 198 -16.66 12.79 -1.27
CA VAL A 198 -16.29 12.47 0.11
C VAL A 198 -16.12 13.76 0.90
N PRO A 199 -17.22 14.29 1.48
CA PRO A 199 -17.14 15.47 2.31
C PRO A 199 -16.19 15.28 3.50
N PRO A 200 -15.49 16.33 3.97
CA PRO A 200 -14.53 16.22 5.09
C PRO A 200 -15.10 15.56 6.36
N ILE A 201 -16.40 15.69 6.62
CA ILE A 201 -17.05 15.05 7.76
C ILE A 201 -17.02 13.51 7.67
N LYS A 202 -17.10 12.93 6.47
CA LYS A 202 -16.96 11.49 6.25
C LYS A 202 -15.54 11.04 6.57
N TYR A 203 -14.53 11.77 6.10
CA TYR A 203 -13.14 11.46 6.45
C TYR A 203 -12.88 11.59 7.97
N GLN A 204 -13.45 12.60 8.63
CA GLN A 204 -13.37 12.73 10.10
C GLN A 204 -14.05 11.57 10.82
N GLN A 205 -15.20 11.10 10.32
CA GLN A 205 -15.86 9.92 10.86
C GLN A 205 -14.97 8.67 10.71
N PHE A 206 -14.34 8.49 9.55
CA PHE A 206 -13.37 7.42 9.32
C PHE A 206 -12.20 7.47 10.32
N LEU A 207 -11.63 8.66 10.55
CA LEU A 207 -10.56 8.85 11.55
C LEU A 207 -11.02 8.51 12.97
N SER A 208 -12.30 8.74 13.30
CA SER A 208 -12.83 8.38 14.63
C SER A 208 -12.92 6.87 14.81
N TYR A 209 -13.32 6.12 13.76
CA TYR A 209 -13.27 4.66 13.75
C TYR A 209 -11.84 4.13 13.85
N GLN A 210 -10.91 4.65 13.05
CA GLN A 210 -9.49 4.27 13.11
C GLN A 210 -8.88 4.52 14.50
N SER A 211 -9.25 5.63 15.14
CA SER A 211 -8.80 5.94 16.51
C SER A 211 -9.41 4.99 17.56
N ALA A 212 -10.68 4.62 17.41
CA ALA A 212 -11.33 3.65 18.28
C ALA A 212 -10.71 2.26 18.12
N MET A 213 -10.41 1.85 16.88
CA MET A 213 -9.70 0.62 16.55
C MET A 213 -8.36 0.55 17.26
N ALA A 214 -7.52 1.58 17.11
CA ALA A 214 -6.18 1.60 17.72
C ALA A 214 -6.25 1.44 19.25
N LYS A 215 -7.17 2.18 19.90
CA LYS A 215 -7.41 2.08 21.35
C LYS A 215 -7.88 0.71 21.78
N ALA A 216 -8.78 0.10 21.02
CA ALA A 216 -9.30 -1.23 21.31
C ALA A 216 -8.23 -2.32 21.13
N ASN A 217 -7.15 -2.03 20.38
CA ASN A 217 -5.94 -2.84 20.25
C ASN A 217 -4.85 -2.51 21.28
N GLY A 218 -5.11 -1.61 22.24
CA GLY A 218 -4.13 -1.23 23.27
C GLY A 218 -3.12 -0.17 22.85
N PHE A 219 -3.28 0.46 21.68
CA PHE A 219 -2.46 1.57 21.23
C PHE A 219 -3.09 2.92 21.62
N LYS A 220 -2.27 3.95 21.79
CA LYS A 220 -2.70 5.33 22.06
C LYS A 220 -3.53 5.91 20.93
N ASP A 221 -3.06 5.71 19.70
CA ASP A 221 -3.65 6.21 18.46
C ASP A 221 -3.23 5.37 17.24
N MET A 222 -3.84 5.66 16.09
CA MET A 222 -3.55 4.93 14.86
C MET A 222 -2.11 5.13 14.38
N SER A 223 -1.47 6.25 14.70
CA SER A 223 -0.07 6.49 14.33
C SER A 223 0.87 5.55 15.08
N GLU A 224 0.63 5.28 16.36
CA GLU A 224 1.39 4.29 17.11
C GLU A 224 1.17 2.88 16.56
N MET A 225 -0.10 2.52 16.28
CA MET A 225 -0.44 1.24 15.70
C MET A 225 0.22 1.00 14.34
N TRP A 226 0.27 1.99 13.45
CA TRP A 226 1.00 1.88 12.17
C TRP A 226 2.49 1.68 12.33
N MET A 227 3.08 2.28 13.37
CA MET A 227 4.52 2.25 13.60
C MET A 227 5.00 0.96 14.28
N VAL A 228 4.10 0.09 14.74
CA VAL A 228 4.45 -1.20 15.37
C VAL A 228 5.32 -2.08 14.47
N THR A 229 5.22 -1.91 13.15
CA THR A 229 6.03 -2.62 12.15
C THR A 229 7.51 -2.24 12.20
N TYR A 230 7.82 -1.05 12.74
CA TYR A 230 9.17 -0.53 12.93
C TYR A 230 9.70 -0.74 14.35
N ASP A 231 8.90 -1.26 15.28
CA ASP A 231 9.34 -1.51 16.66
C ASP A 231 10.42 -2.60 16.70
N ASP A 232 11.39 -2.39 17.60
CA ASP A 232 12.36 -3.40 17.99
C ASP A 232 12.46 -3.47 19.51
N GLU A 233 11.83 -4.50 20.08
CA GLU A 233 11.82 -4.75 21.52
C GLU A 233 13.21 -4.96 22.11
N THR A 234 14.16 -5.49 21.32
CA THR A 234 15.50 -5.81 21.82
C THR A 234 16.31 -4.56 22.14
N THR A 235 16.06 -3.48 21.39
CA THR A 235 16.70 -2.17 21.57
C THR A 235 15.81 -1.15 22.29
N GLY A 236 14.56 -1.54 22.60
CA GLY A 236 13.52 -0.64 23.10
C GLY A 236 13.04 0.37 22.06
N TRP A 237 13.37 0.17 20.79
CA TRP A 237 13.01 1.03 19.67
C TRP A 237 11.50 1.02 19.45
N ASN A 238 10.89 2.21 19.45
CA ASN A 238 9.45 2.38 19.34
C ASN A 238 9.07 3.55 18.41
N ALA A 239 7.75 3.75 18.26
CA ALA A 239 7.16 4.82 17.46
C ALA A 239 7.71 6.23 17.74
N ASP A 240 8.04 6.59 18.98
CA ASP A 240 8.54 7.94 19.31
C ASP A 240 10.00 8.13 18.86
N GLN A 241 10.83 7.08 19.00
CA GLN A 241 12.19 7.08 18.46
C GLN A 241 12.18 7.10 16.93
N PHE A 242 11.29 6.31 16.31
CA PHE A 242 11.08 6.34 14.86
C PHE A 242 10.71 7.75 14.37
N LYS A 243 9.70 8.39 14.97
CA LYS A 243 9.30 9.77 14.64
C LYS A 243 10.46 10.76 14.81
N THR A 244 11.29 10.58 15.82
CA THR A 244 12.46 11.43 16.07
C THR A 244 13.52 11.26 14.99
N LEU A 245 13.82 10.02 14.61
CA LEU A 245 14.75 9.72 13.51
C LEU A 245 14.27 10.34 12.19
N ILE A 246 13.00 10.16 11.82
CA ILE A 246 12.44 10.72 10.58
C ILE A 246 12.55 12.25 10.55
N ARG A 247 12.29 12.95 11.67
CA ARG A 247 12.49 14.40 11.74
C ARG A 247 13.95 14.82 11.60
N SER A 248 14.88 14.04 12.15
CA SER A 248 16.32 14.28 11.99
C SER A 248 16.74 14.12 10.53
N LEU A 249 16.35 13.00 9.90
CA LEU A 249 16.65 12.74 8.49
C LEU A 249 16.05 13.80 7.57
N TRP A 250 14.85 14.29 7.86
CA TRP A 250 14.29 15.45 7.14
C TRP A 250 15.17 16.70 7.31
N GLY A 251 15.67 16.96 8.53
CA GLY A 251 16.63 18.03 8.78
C GLY A 251 17.90 17.92 7.93
N ASP A 252 18.42 16.70 7.74
CA ASP A 252 19.61 16.43 6.93
C ASP A 252 19.35 16.60 5.42
N ILE A 253 18.17 16.21 4.94
CA ILE A 253 17.77 16.31 3.53
C ILE A 253 17.35 17.74 3.16
N LYS A 254 16.78 18.49 4.11
CA LYS A 254 16.18 19.81 3.87
C LYS A 254 17.11 20.78 3.12
N PRO A 255 18.42 20.94 3.44
CA PRO A 255 19.30 21.83 2.68
C PRO A 255 19.44 21.46 1.20
N LEU A 256 19.39 20.17 0.86
CA LEU A 256 19.38 19.71 -0.54
C LEU A 256 18.04 20.01 -1.20
N TYR A 257 16.93 19.70 -0.50
CA TYR A 257 15.58 19.97 -1.00
C TYR A 257 15.36 21.47 -1.25
N GLU A 258 15.81 22.36 -0.37
CA GLU A 258 15.70 23.80 -0.56
C GLU A 258 16.45 24.31 -1.79
N LYS A 259 17.62 23.73 -2.09
CA LYS A 259 18.37 24.04 -3.32
C LYS A 259 17.64 23.53 -4.56
N LEU A 260 17.14 22.29 -4.52
CA LEU A 260 16.33 21.71 -5.60
C LEU A 260 15.08 22.55 -5.86
N HIS A 261 14.30 22.85 -4.81
CA HIS A 261 13.11 23.69 -4.88
C HIS A 261 13.45 25.08 -5.43
N ALA A 262 14.51 25.74 -4.95
CA ALA A 262 14.91 27.05 -5.47
C ALA A 262 15.31 27.00 -6.96
N TYR A 263 16.00 25.93 -7.38
CA TYR A 263 16.39 25.71 -8.76
C TYR A 263 15.19 25.48 -9.68
N VAL A 264 14.28 24.57 -9.30
CA VAL A 264 13.06 24.27 -10.05
C VAL A 264 12.16 25.50 -10.13
N ARG A 265 11.95 26.21 -9.01
CA ARG A 265 11.22 27.48 -8.98
C ARG A 265 11.82 28.52 -9.94
N MET A 266 13.16 28.64 -9.96
CA MET A 266 13.84 29.55 -10.89
C MET A 266 13.59 29.15 -12.36
N LYS A 267 13.63 27.86 -12.69
CA LYS A 267 13.35 27.34 -14.04
C LYS A 267 11.91 27.62 -14.45
N LEU A 268 10.94 27.28 -13.61
CA LEU A 268 9.52 27.56 -13.85
C LEU A 268 9.26 29.06 -14.04
N ARG A 269 9.85 29.92 -13.20
CA ARG A 269 9.71 31.38 -13.32
C ARG A 269 10.27 31.98 -14.61
N ARG A 270 11.14 31.28 -15.34
CA ARG A 270 11.66 31.73 -16.65
C ARG A 270 10.67 31.47 -17.79
N ILE A 271 9.63 30.67 -17.55
CA ILE A 271 8.54 30.44 -18.51
C ILE A 271 7.59 31.64 -18.41
N PRO A 272 7.37 32.41 -19.50
CA PRO A 272 6.57 33.63 -19.46
C PRO A 272 5.17 33.45 -18.87
N GLU A 273 4.53 32.31 -19.15
CA GLU A 273 3.19 31.95 -18.70
C GLU A 273 3.14 31.69 -17.19
N TYR A 274 4.23 31.20 -16.59
CA TYR A 274 4.31 30.88 -15.15
C TYR A 274 4.87 32.01 -14.31
N ALA A 275 5.59 32.95 -14.92
CA ALA A 275 6.22 34.07 -14.21
C ALA A 275 5.24 34.90 -13.35
N PRO A 276 3.98 35.18 -13.77
CA PRO A 276 2.99 35.87 -12.95
C PRO A 276 2.57 35.07 -11.70
N LEU A 277 2.53 33.75 -11.79
CA LEU A 277 2.17 32.85 -10.68
C LEU A 277 3.30 32.71 -9.65
N ILE A 278 4.54 33.01 -10.04
CA ILE A 278 5.74 32.97 -9.20
C ILE A 278 6.37 34.39 -9.15
N PRO A 279 5.69 35.37 -8.52
CA PRO A 279 6.00 36.78 -8.69
C PRO A 279 7.40 37.16 -8.17
N ASN A 280 7.91 36.47 -7.16
CA ASN A 280 9.22 36.77 -6.58
C ASN A 280 10.03 35.50 -6.24
N LYS A 281 11.32 35.70 -5.94
CA LYS A 281 12.27 34.62 -5.66
C LYS A 281 11.97 33.84 -4.37
N CYS A 282 11.09 34.34 -3.52
CA CYS A 282 10.69 33.73 -2.25
C CYS A 282 9.29 33.10 -2.31
N SER A 283 8.55 33.25 -3.42
CA SER A 283 7.25 32.61 -3.63
C SER A 283 7.35 31.08 -3.60
N TYR A 284 6.27 30.39 -3.22
CA TYR A 284 6.17 28.95 -3.38
C TYR A 284 5.94 28.57 -4.85
N ILE A 285 6.20 27.30 -5.19
CA ILE A 285 5.79 26.73 -6.47
C ILE A 285 4.30 26.37 -6.36
N PRO A 286 3.42 26.85 -7.26
CA PRO A 286 2.04 26.39 -7.33
C PRO A 286 1.99 24.87 -7.59
N ALA A 287 1.15 24.15 -6.84
CA ALA A 287 1.15 22.69 -6.80
C ALA A 287 0.84 22.05 -8.16
N GLU A 288 -0.06 22.69 -8.91
CA GLU A 288 -0.51 22.29 -10.24
C GLU A 288 0.60 22.34 -11.31
N LEU A 289 1.69 23.07 -11.07
CA LEU A 289 2.79 23.24 -12.03
C LEU A 289 3.91 22.18 -11.89
N THR A 290 3.67 21.13 -11.11
CA THR A 290 4.72 20.16 -10.73
C THR A 290 4.73 18.88 -11.54
N GLY A 291 3.81 18.72 -12.49
CA GLY A 291 3.72 17.53 -13.33
C GLY A 291 3.01 16.34 -12.66
N ASN A 292 2.45 16.54 -11.46
CA ASN A 292 1.78 15.51 -10.67
C ASN A 292 0.70 16.11 -9.75
N MET A 293 -0.41 15.40 -9.56
CA MET A 293 -1.59 15.85 -8.79
C MET A 293 -1.26 16.33 -7.36
N TRP A 294 -0.30 15.69 -6.69
CA TRP A 294 0.05 15.97 -5.29
C TRP A 294 1.43 16.59 -5.14
N SER A 295 2.08 16.94 -6.24
CA SER A 295 3.46 17.44 -6.26
C SER A 295 4.46 16.51 -5.56
N GLN A 296 4.16 15.20 -5.46
CA GLN A 296 4.99 14.24 -4.75
C GLN A 296 6.20 13.76 -5.58
N ASP A 297 6.15 13.95 -6.90
CA ASP A 297 7.20 13.62 -7.85
C ASP A 297 7.27 14.70 -8.93
N TRP A 298 8.45 15.26 -9.16
CA TRP A 298 8.69 16.32 -10.15
C TRP A 298 9.50 15.83 -11.35
N ALA A 299 9.72 14.52 -11.50
CA ALA A 299 10.48 13.94 -12.61
C ALA A 299 9.91 14.34 -13.98
N LYS A 300 8.60 14.60 -14.05
CA LYS A 300 7.90 15.00 -15.28
C LYS A 300 8.21 16.44 -15.71
N LEU A 301 8.89 17.22 -14.87
CA LEU A 301 9.43 18.52 -15.23
C LEU A 301 10.81 18.44 -15.91
N ASP A 302 11.35 17.25 -16.20
CA ASP A 302 12.71 17.09 -16.76
C ASP A 302 12.93 17.98 -17.98
N ASN A 303 12.01 17.96 -18.94
CA ASN A 303 12.08 18.73 -20.19
C ASN A 303 12.31 20.24 -19.99
N ILE A 304 11.81 20.82 -18.90
CA ILE A 304 11.92 22.26 -18.61
C ILE A 304 12.95 22.58 -17.52
N THR A 305 13.27 21.62 -16.66
CA THR A 305 14.20 21.81 -15.54
C THR A 305 15.61 21.32 -15.83
N LYS A 306 15.86 20.59 -16.93
CA LYS A 306 17.17 20.06 -17.29
C LYS A 306 18.30 21.11 -17.19
N PRO A 307 19.39 20.83 -16.46
CA PRO A 307 20.52 21.76 -16.34
C PRO A 307 21.23 22.03 -17.67
N PHE A 308 21.40 20.99 -18.47
CA PHE A 308 22.03 21.02 -19.78
C PHE A 308 21.03 20.49 -20.81
N PRO A 309 20.21 21.36 -21.44
CA PRO A 309 19.13 20.95 -22.33
C PRO A 309 19.60 20.03 -23.48
N ASP A 310 20.79 20.30 -24.01
CA ASP A 310 21.36 19.58 -25.16
C ASP A 310 22.08 18.27 -24.78
N ALA A 311 22.23 17.97 -23.48
CA ALA A 311 22.85 16.73 -23.05
C ALA A 311 21.90 15.55 -23.34
N VAL A 312 22.38 14.53 -24.05
CA VAL A 312 21.57 13.35 -24.38
C VAL A 312 21.26 12.56 -23.11
N SER A 313 19.98 12.33 -22.82
CA SER A 313 19.57 11.35 -21.81
C SER A 313 19.73 9.95 -22.41
N LEU A 314 20.37 9.03 -21.69
CA LEU A 314 20.54 7.67 -22.19
C LEU A 314 19.20 6.94 -22.20
N ASP A 315 18.63 6.76 -23.39
CA ASP A 315 17.51 5.87 -23.63
C ASP A 315 18.03 4.61 -24.34
N ALA A 316 17.94 3.47 -23.66
CA ALA A 316 18.40 2.19 -24.18
C ALA A 316 17.37 1.50 -25.08
N THR A 317 16.15 2.03 -25.23
CA THR A 317 15.02 1.37 -25.91
C THR A 317 15.38 0.98 -27.34
N GLU A 318 15.89 1.91 -28.15
CA GLU A 318 16.29 1.58 -29.52
C GLU A 318 17.41 0.53 -29.59
N ALA A 319 18.36 0.58 -28.66
CA ALA A 319 19.46 -0.37 -28.61
C ALA A 319 18.96 -1.77 -28.22
N MET A 320 18.00 -1.85 -27.29
CA MET A 320 17.32 -3.08 -26.90
C MET A 320 16.54 -3.68 -28.08
N LEU A 321 15.77 -2.86 -28.80
CA LEU A 321 15.05 -3.28 -30.02
C LEU A 321 16.01 -3.77 -31.10
N LYS A 322 17.09 -3.03 -31.39
CA LYS A 322 18.13 -3.43 -32.36
C LYS A 322 18.82 -4.75 -31.98
N LYS A 323 18.89 -5.06 -30.68
CA LYS A 323 19.45 -6.32 -30.15
C LYS A 323 18.39 -7.42 -29.94
N ASN A 324 17.14 -7.20 -30.36
CA ASN A 324 16.02 -8.13 -30.18
C ASN A 324 15.83 -8.57 -28.72
N TYR A 325 15.91 -7.64 -27.77
CA TYR A 325 15.57 -7.92 -26.38
C TYR A 325 14.10 -8.35 -26.28
N THR A 326 13.86 -9.52 -25.69
CA THR A 326 12.53 -9.98 -25.30
C THR A 326 12.28 -9.66 -23.84
N VAL A 327 11.01 -9.70 -23.41
CA VAL A 327 10.64 -9.56 -22.00
C VAL A 327 11.37 -10.60 -21.15
N LEU A 328 11.35 -11.87 -21.55
CA LEU A 328 12.10 -12.93 -20.89
C LEU A 328 13.59 -12.61 -20.75
N LYS A 329 14.21 -12.06 -21.80
CA LYS A 329 15.63 -11.68 -21.75
C LYS A 329 15.89 -10.57 -20.72
N MET A 330 14.97 -9.61 -20.55
CA MET A 330 15.10 -8.57 -19.53
C MET A 330 15.11 -9.18 -18.12
N PHE A 331 14.21 -10.13 -17.83
CA PHE A 331 14.21 -10.84 -16.54
C PHE A 331 15.46 -11.70 -16.35
N GLN A 332 15.97 -12.35 -17.39
CA GLN A 332 17.21 -13.12 -17.32
C GLN A 332 18.44 -12.24 -17.06
N GLU A 333 18.49 -11.01 -17.60
CA GLU A 333 19.55 -10.06 -17.26
C GLU A 333 19.45 -9.60 -15.80
N ALA A 334 18.23 -9.46 -15.25
CA ALA A 334 18.04 -9.15 -13.83
C ALA A 334 18.47 -10.33 -12.93
N ASP A 335 18.09 -11.57 -13.26
CA ASP A 335 18.53 -12.78 -12.55
C ASP A 335 20.06 -12.94 -12.61
N LYS A 336 20.65 -12.68 -13.78
CA LYS A 336 22.10 -12.64 -13.95
C LYS A 336 22.75 -11.59 -13.05
N PHE A 337 22.19 -10.39 -12.97
CA PHE A 337 22.72 -9.34 -12.10
C PHE A 337 22.78 -9.78 -10.63
N PHE A 338 21.72 -10.40 -10.11
CA PHE A 338 21.70 -10.89 -8.73
C PHE A 338 22.63 -12.08 -8.49
N THR A 339 22.70 -13.03 -9.43
CA THR A 339 23.59 -14.19 -9.34
C THR A 339 25.07 -13.81 -9.49
N ASP A 340 25.42 -12.81 -10.30
CA ASP A 340 26.77 -12.26 -10.40
C ASP A 340 27.22 -11.61 -9.07
N MET A 341 26.28 -11.13 -8.25
CA MET A 341 26.54 -10.66 -6.88
C MET A 341 26.57 -11.79 -5.84
N GLY A 342 26.35 -13.04 -6.25
CA GLY A 342 26.36 -14.22 -5.39
C GLY A 342 25.04 -14.51 -4.67
N LEU A 343 23.93 -13.90 -5.08
CA LEU A 343 22.60 -14.29 -4.60
C LEU A 343 22.09 -15.55 -5.32
N GLU A 344 21.05 -16.17 -4.76
CA GLU A 344 20.42 -17.35 -5.35
C GLU A 344 19.73 -17.00 -6.68
N PRO A 345 19.80 -17.89 -7.68
CA PRO A 345 19.05 -17.72 -8.93
C PRO A 345 17.55 -17.87 -8.70
N MET A 346 16.75 -17.30 -9.59
CA MET A 346 15.31 -17.53 -9.63
C MET A 346 14.96 -19.01 -9.79
N THR A 347 13.85 -19.43 -9.17
CA THR A 347 13.42 -20.82 -9.14
C THR A 347 12.83 -21.27 -10.49
N GLN A 348 12.81 -22.57 -10.76
CA GLN A 348 12.15 -23.08 -11.96
C GLN A 348 10.65 -22.76 -11.97
N THR A 349 10.02 -22.71 -10.79
CA THR A 349 8.61 -22.35 -10.64
C THR A 349 8.35 -20.91 -11.07
N PHE A 350 9.24 -19.98 -10.71
CA PHE A 350 9.18 -18.59 -11.16
C PHE A 350 9.12 -18.51 -12.69
N TRP A 351 10.08 -19.15 -13.39
CA TRP A 351 10.13 -19.10 -14.85
C TRP A 351 8.93 -19.77 -15.52
N ASN A 352 8.39 -20.82 -14.93
CA ASN A 352 7.31 -21.60 -15.52
C ASN A 352 5.90 -21.03 -15.24
N LYS A 353 5.72 -20.31 -14.13
CA LYS A 353 4.39 -19.89 -13.66
C LYS A 353 4.16 -18.38 -13.61
N SER A 354 5.19 -17.56 -13.75
CA SER A 354 5.04 -16.09 -13.78
C SER A 354 4.36 -15.61 -15.07
N MET A 355 3.69 -14.47 -15.00
CA MET A 355 3.19 -13.76 -16.17
C MET A 355 4.12 -12.58 -16.47
N LEU A 356 5.21 -12.87 -17.18
CA LEU A 356 6.21 -11.84 -17.47
C LEU A 356 5.72 -10.82 -18.50
N GLU A 357 4.81 -11.22 -19.39
CA GLU A 357 4.27 -10.39 -20.47
C GLU A 357 2.74 -10.48 -20.54
N ARG A 358 2.11 -9.42 -21.07
CA ARG A 358 0.67 -9.41 -21.27
C ARG A 358 0.29 -10.49 -22.31
N PRO A 359 -0.64 -11.41 -21.98
CA PRO A 359 -1.13 -12.42 -22.89
C PRO A 359 -1.86 -11.82 -24.10
N ASP A 360 -1.73 -12.46 -25.26
CA ASP A 360 -2.37 -12.07 -26.52
C ASP A 360 -3.70 -12.83 -26.78
N ASP A 361 -4.14 -13.63 -25.82
CA ASP A 361 -5.36 -14.46 -25.88
C ASP A 361 -6.66 -13.70 -25.56
N GLY A 362 -6.57 -12.39 -25.35
CA GLY A 362 -7.71 -11.50 -25.11
C GLY A 362 -8.22 -11.49 -23.66
N ARG A 363 -7.54 -12.16 -22.72
CA ARG A 363 -7.91 -12.07 -21.29
C ARG A 363 -7.49 -10.73 -20.69
N GLU A 364 -8.34 -10.21 -19.81
CA GLU A 364 -8.01 -9.03 -19.02
C GLU A 364 -7.14 -9.42 -17.82
N VAL A 365 -6.15 -8.60 -17.49
CA VAL A 365 -5.19 -8.86 -16.41
C VAL A 365 -4.86 -7.56 -15.67
N VAL A 366 -4.51 -7.66 -14.40
CA VAL A 366 -3.99 -6.52 -13.63
C VAL A 366 -2.52 -6.32 -14.02
N CYS A 367 -2.22 -5.27 -14.78
CA CYS A 367 -0.89 -5.06 -15.36
C CYS A 367 0.12 -4.33 -14.45
N HIS A 368 -0.29 -3.87 -13.26
CA HIS A 368 0.65 -3.24 -12.34
C HIS A 368 1.62 -4.29 -11.80
N ALA A 369 2.91 -4.13 -12.08
CA ALA A 369 3.97 -5.02 -11.64
C ALA A 369 3.88 -5.35 -10.13
N SER A 370 3.88 -6.64 -9.80
CA SER A 370 3.95 -7.15 -8.43
C SER A 370 4.86 -8.37 -8.36
N ALA A 371 5.28 -8.74 -7.15
CA ALA A 371 5.99 -9.98 -6.88
C ALA A 371 5.22 -10.71 -5.77
N GLU A 372 4.95 -11.99 -5.98
CA GLU A 372 4.02 -12.77 -5.17
C GLU A 372 4.74 -14.00 -4.56
N ASP A 373 4.67 -14.16 -3.24
CA ASP A 373 5.07 -15.37 -2.53
C ASP A 373 3.84 -16.25 -2.29
N PHE A 374 3.89 -17.51 -2.74
CA PHE A 374 2.78 -18.44 -2.61
C PHE A 374 2.66 -19.09 -1.23
N CYS A 375 3.40 -18.62 -0.22
CA CYS A 375 3.19 -18.97 1.19
C CYS A 375 3.27 -20.48 1.47
N LEU A 376 4.17 -21.22 0.81
CA LEU A 376 4.35 -22.66 1.06
C LEU A 376 5.21 -22.95 2.31
N GLY A 377 5.34 -21.97 3.21
CA GLY A 377 6.11 -22.05 4.44
C GLY A 377 7.61 -21.98 4.21
N LYS A 378 8.37 -22.31 5.27
CA LYS A 378 9.84 -22.26 5.26
C LYS A 378 10.46 -23.09 4.14
N GLY A 379 11.25 -22.43 3.29
CA GLY A 379 11.89 -23.05 2.12
C GLY A 379 11.01 -23.06 0.86
N SER A 380 9.91 -22.31 0.84
CA SER A 380 9.09 -22.07 -0.36
C SER A 380 9.95 -21.68 -1.56
N GLN A 381 9.59 -22.22 -2.72
CA GLN A 381 10.20 -21.91 -4.01
C GLN A 381 9.18 -21.44 -5.06
N ASP A 382 7.91 -21.25 -4.66
CA ASP A 382 6.86 -20.76 -5.56
C ASP A 382 6.73 -19.24 -5.35
N PHE A 383 7.59 -18.51 -6.07
CA PHE A 383 7.54 -17.07 -6.22
C PHE A 383 7.15 -16.76 -7.65
N ARG A 384 6.31 -15.75 -7.87
CA ARG A 384 5.87 -15.36 -9.22
C ARG A 384 5.89 -13.86 -9.40
N TYR A 385 6.00 -13.45 -10.65
CA TYR A 385 5.90 -12.07 -11.10
C TYR A 385 4.73 -11.91 -12.06
#